data_AF-A0A524F7S3-F1
#
_entry.id   AF-A0A524F7S3-F1
#
_cell.length_a   1.000
_cell.length_b   1.000
_cell.length_c   1.000
_cell.angle_alpha   90.00
_cell.angle_beta   90.00
_cell.angle_gamma   90.00
#
_symmetry.space_group_name_H-M   'P 1'
#
loop_
_entity.id
_entity.type
_entity.pdbx_description
1 polymer ?
#
loop_
_entity_poly.entity_id
_entity_poly.type
_entity_poly.pdbx_seq_one_letter_code
_entity_poly.pdbx_strand_id
1 'polypeptide(L)'
;MATKSPKTPEEEPDRFLKIMQFQSWFFVGILLIDVLIIAIRGLTLGNGLFGGLTDESLLIGLFCMIGTGLSFGLSYQIQATPARRKNLFQTYYISIALVGIIAIFVLAAYQW
;
A
#
# COMPACT_ATOMS: atom_id res chain seq x y z
N MET A 1 -5.51 38.31 16.19
CA MET A 1 -4.75 37.12 15.73
C MET A 1 -5.23 35.93 16.54
N ALA A 2 -5.99 35.00 15.94
CA ALA A 2 -6.43 33.79 16.63
C ALA A 2 -5.23 32.84 16.77
N THR A 3 -4.66 32.78 17.97
CA THR A 3 -3.70 31.76 18.37
C THR A 3 -4.38 30.40 18.26
N LYS A 4 -4.04 29.62 17.23
CA LYS A 4 -4.49 28.22 17.13
C LYS A 4 -4.05 27.52 18.42
N SER A 5 -5.03 27.05 19.18
CA SER A 5 -4.79 26.24 20.37
C SER A 5 -3.87 25.06 20.00
N PRO A 6 -2.81 24.77 20.78
CA PRO A 6 -1.98 23.61 20.55
C PRO A 6 -2.87 22.37 20.62
N LYS A 7 -2.92 21.63 19.51
CA LYS A 7 -3.77 20.44 19.39
C LYS A 7 -3.34 19.43 20.45
N THR A 8 -4.30 18.99 21.25
CA THR A 8 -4.06 18.01 22.30
C THR A 8 -3.52 16.71 21.68
N PRO A 9 -2.66 15.95 22.39
CA PRO A 9 -2.10 14.69 21.91
C PRO A 9 -3.16 13.61 21.59
N GLU A 10 -4.43 13.85 21.95
CA GLU A 10 -5.60 13.05 21.55
C GLU A 10 -6.15 13.38 20.15
N GLU A 11 -5.75 14.48 19.49
CA GLU A 11 -6.12 14.74 18.08
C GLU A 11 -5.12 14.15 17.07
N GLU A 12 -3.84 14.04 17.43
CA GLU A 12 -2.83 13.34 16.64
C GLU A 12 -3.22 11.90 16.24
N PRO A 13 -3.75 11.02 17.13
CA PRO A 13 -4.14 9.66 16.78
C PRO A 13 -5.07 9.57 15.57
N ASP A 14 -6.01 10.50 15.45
CA ASP A 14 -7.03 10.46 14.40
C ASP A 14 -6.42 10.80 13.02
N ARG A 15 -5.47 11.73 12.96
CA ARG A 15 -4.79 12.05 11.68
C ARG A 15 -3.92 10.93 11.16
N PHE A 16 -3.19 10.26 12.04
CA PHE A 16 -2.31 9.17 11.62
C PHE A 16 -3.09 7.97 11.12
N LEU A 17 -4.18 7.62 11.80
CA LEU A 17 -5.05 6.55 11.35
C LEU A 17 -5.65 6.86 9.98
N LYS A 18 -6.07 8.11 9.74
CA LYS A 18 -6.56 8.58 8.45
C LYS A 18 -5.50 8.50 7.35
N ILE A 19 -4.24 8.84 7.64
CA ILE A 19 -3.14 8.71 6.68
C ILE A 19 -2.92 7.24 6.31
N MET A 20 -2.90 6.34 7.29
CA MET A 20 -2.73 4.91 7.05
C MET A 20 -3.89 4.31 6.25
N GLN A 21 -5.13 4.66 6.59
CA GLN A 21 -6.31 4.26 5.82
C GLN A 21 -6.29 4.81 4.40
N PHE A 22 -5.92 6.09 4.23
CA PHE A 22 -5.76 6.70 2.90
C PHE A 22 -4.70 5.96 2.08
N GLN A 23 -3.56 5.61 2.68
CA GLN A 23 -2.52 4.86 2.01
C GLN A 23 -3.00 3.45 1.60
N SER A 24 -3.78 2.76 2.44
CA SER A 24 -4.40 1.49 2.05
C SER A 24 -5.32 1.66 0.85
N TRP A 25 -6.21 2.67 0.87
CA TRP A 25 -7.12 2.95 -0.23
C TRP A 25 -6.40 3.37 -1.51
N PHE A 26 -5.26 4.06 -1.39
CA PHE A 26 -4.39 4.38 -2.51
C PHE A 26 -3.84 3.11 -3.16
N PHE A 27 -3.32 2.16 -2.37
CA PHE A 27 -2.86 0.86 -2.90
C PHE A 27 -3.99 0.05 -3.54
N VAL A 28 -5.18 0.02 -2.92
CA VAL A 28 -6.36 -0.60 -3.53
C VAL A 28 -6.72 0.06 -4.86
N GLY A 29 -6.65 1.40 -4.94
CA GLY A 29 -6.88 2.15 -6.16
C GLY A 29 -5.92 1.76 -7.29
N ILE A 30 -4.62 1.64 -6.99
CA ILE A 30 -3.62 1.14 -7.95
C ILE A 30 -3.96 -0.28 -8.39
N LEU A 31 -4.35 -1.15 -7.46
CA LEU A 31 -4.70 -2.55 -7.72
C LEU A 31 -5.90 -2.66 -8.68
N LEU A 32 -6.92 -1.83 -8.48
CA LEU A 32 -8.09 -1.77 -9.37
C LEU A 32 -7.72 -1.25 -10.77
N ILE A 33 -6.82 -0.26 -10.85
CA ILE A 33 -6.32 0.25 -12.12
C ILE A 33 -5.52 -0.84 -12.86
N ASP A 34 -4.64 -1.55 -12.16
CA ASP A 34 -3.84 -2.62 -12.75
C ASP A 34 -4.72 -3.77 -13.26
N VAL A 35 -5.71 -4.20 -12.48
CA VAL A 35 -6.72 -5.19 -12.92
C VAL A 35 -7.47 -4.71 -14.17
N LEU A 36 -7.85 -3.43 -14.22
CA LEU A 36 -8.52 -2.86 -15.39
C LEU A 36 -7.61 -2.86 -16.63
N ILE A 37 -6.32 -2.51 -16.47
CA ILE A 37 -5.33 -2.54 -17.55
C ILE A 37 -5.15 -3.97 -18.07
N ILE A 38 -5.01 -4.95 -17.18
CA ILE A 38 -4.91 -6.38 -17.52
C ILE A 38 -6.14 -6.82 -18.30
N ALA A 39 -7.34 -6.47 -17.83
CA ALA A 39 -8.60 -6.84 -18.48
C ALA A 39 -8.71 -6.23 -19.90
N ILE A 40 -8.39 -4.94 -20.04
CA ILE A 40 -8.39 -4.26 -21.36
C ILE A 40 -7.38 -4.94 -22.30
N ARG A 41 -6.14 -5.18 -21.85
CA ARG A 41 -5.12 -5.86 -22.65
C ARG A 41 -5.53 -7.27 -23.05
N GLY A 42 -6.11 -8.03 -22.12
CA GLY A 42 -6.61 -9.38 -22.38
C GLY A 42 -7.72 -9.41 -23.43
N LEU A 43 -8.64 -8.43 -23.37
CA LEU A 43 -9.72 -8.28 -24.35
C LEU A 43 -9.21 -7.82 -25.72
N THR A 44 -8.25 -6.88 -25.79
CA THR A 44 -7.72 -6.36 -27.06
C THR A 44 -6.83 -7.36 -27.79
N LEU A 45 -6.08 -8.18 -27.06
CA LEU A 45 -5.17 -9.19 -27.64
C LEU A 45 -5.90 -10.51 -27.99
N GLY A 46 -7.20 -10.63 -27.70
CA GLY A 46 -7.97 -11.86 -27.96
C GLY A 46 -7.59 -13.07 -27.11
N ASN A 47 -6.66 -12.90 -26.15
CA ASN A 47 -6.11 -13.95 -25.31
C ASN A 47 -6.91 -14.18 -24.00
N GLY A 48 -8.11 -13.60 -23.89
CA GLY A 48 -8.97 -13.70 -22.70
C GLY A 48 -8.48 -12.86 -21.51
N LEU A 49 -9.20 -12.91 -20.38
CA LEU A 49 -8.95 -12.06 -19.19
C LEU A 49 -7.53 -12.18 -18.59
N PHE A 50 -6.83 -13.28 -18.84
CA PHE A 50 -5.48 -13.52 -18.34
C PHE A 50 -4.40 -13.21 -19.39
N GLY A 51 -4.77 -12.98 -20.64
CA GLY A 51 -3.83 -12.69 -21.72
C GLY A 51 -3.13 -11.33 -21.62
N GLY A 52 -3.62 -10.46 -20.73
CA GLY A 52 -3.03 -9.15 -20.44
C GLY A 52 -2.09 -9.14 -19.23
N LEU A 53 -1.90 -10.27 -18.54
CA LEU A 53 -0.97 -10.36 -17.42
C LEU A 53 0.46 -10.24 -17.94
N THR A 54 1.16 -9.21 -17.46
CA THR A 54 2.61 -9.09 -17.62
C THR A 54 3.29 -9.28 -16.27
N ASP A 55 4.59 -9.57 -16.31
CA ASP A 55 5.39 -9.76 -15.10
C ASP A 55 5.42 -8.48 -14.25
N GLU A 56 5.39 -7.30 -14.89
CA GLU A 56 5.30 -6.02 -14.19
C GLU A 56 3.96 -5.85 -13.49
N SER A 57 2.84 -6.21 -14.13
CA SER A 57 1.51 -6.19 -13.51
C SER A 57 1.42 -7.16 -12.33
N LEU A 58 2.03 -8.34 -12.43
CA LEU A 58 2.10 -9.28 -11.29
C LEU A 58 2.87 -8.70 -10.10
N LEU A 59 4.00 -8.03 -10.36
CA LEU A 59 4.81 -7.38 -9.33
C LEU A 59 4.11 -6.18 -8.70
N ILE A 60 3.46 -5.34 -9.51
CA ILE A 60 2.64 -4.21 -9.03
C ILE A 60 1.48 -4.72 -8.18
N GLY A 61 0.77 -5.75 -8.65
CA GLY A 61 -0.32 -6.40 -7.93
C GLY A 61 0.14 -6.97 -6.59
N LEU A 62 1.25 -7.72 -6.57
CA LEU A 62 1.81 -8.30 -5.34
C LEU A 62 2.23 -7.21 -4.35
N PHE A 63 2.92 -6.17 -4.83
CA PHE A 63 3.33 -5.03 -4.01
C PHE A 63 2.13 -4.32 -3.40
N CYS A 64 1.09 -4.05 -4.20
CA CYS A 64 -0.12 -3.37 -3.74
C CYS A 64 -0.93 -4.25 -2.77
N MET A 65 -1.01 -5.56 -2.97
CA MET A 65 -1.67 -6.49 -2.03
C MET A 65 -0.96 -6.52 -0.68
N ILE A 66 0.36 -6.70 -0.67
CA ILE A 66 1.16 -6.71 0.56
C ILE A 66 1.08 -5.35 1.26
N GLY A 67 1.22 -4.25 0.50
CA GLY A 67 1.09 -2.89 1.01
C GLY A 67 -0.26 -2.65 1.66
N THR A 68 -1.36 -2.98 0.98
CA THR A 68 -2.72 -2.85 1.50
C THR A 68 -2.93 -3.64 2.78
N GLY A 69 -2.49 -4.92 2.81
CA GLY A 69 -2.61 -5.78 3.98
C GLY A 69 -1.84 -5.24 5.19
N LEU A 70 -0.61 -4.78 4.97
CA LEU A 70 0.22 -4.16 6.02
C LEU A 70 -0.42 -2.87 6.53
N SER A 71 -0.90 -1.99 5.64
CA SER A 71 -1.48 -0.70 6.01
C SER A 71 -2.78 -0.85 6.83
N PHE A 72 -3.69 -1.73 6.42
CA PHE A 72 -4.91 -2.01 7.18
C PHE A 72 -4.63 -2.76 8.48
N GLY A 73 -3.77 -3.78 8.46
CA GLY A 73 -3.39 -4.54 9.64
C GLY A 73 -2.74 -3.67 10.72
N LEU A 74 -1.85 -2.76 10.30
CA LEU A 74 -1.22 -1.80 11.20
C LEU A 74 -2.23 -0.78 11.75
N SER A 75 -3.15 -0.29 10.90
CA SER A 75 -4.22 0.61 11.33
C SER A 75 -5.05 -0.01 12.45
N TYR A 76 -5.43 -1.29 12.30
CA TYR A 76 -6.15 -2.04 13.33
C TYR A 76 -5.33 -2.20 14.62
N GLN A 77 -4.05 -2.57 14.51
CA GLN A 77 -3.18 -2.72 15.69
C GLN A 77 -2.94 -1.39 16.43
N ILE A 78 -2.82 -0.28 15.72
CA ILE A 78 -2.65 1.05 16.31
C ILE A 78 -3.91 1.49 17.07
N GLN A 79 -5.11 1.13 16.58
CA GLN A 79 -6.35 1.35 17.32
C GLN A 79 -6.39 0.51 18.60
N ALA A 80 -5.98 -0.77 18.52
CA ALA A 80 -5.99 -1.69 19.66
C ALA A 80 -4.93 -1.34 20.72
N THR A 81 -3.74 -0.88 20.32
CA THR A 81 -2.63 -0.55 21.24
C THR A 81 -1.98 0.81 20.91
N PRO A 82 -2.62 1.93 21.26
CA PRO A 82 -2.13 3.27 20.92
C PRO A 82 -0.73 3.57 21.47
N ALA A 83 -0.37 3.01 22.63
CA ALA A 83 0.91 3.23 23.30
C ALA A 83 2.13 2.75 22.48
N ARG A 84 1.96 1.79 21.56
CA ARG A 84 3.05 1.26 20.72
C ARG A 84 3.11 1.90 19.33
N ARG A 85 2.29 2.92 19.05
CA ARG A 85 2.13 3.51 17.70
C ARG A 85 3.45 3.88 17.03
N LYS A 86 4.33 4.60 17.74
CA LYS A 86 5.60 5.07 17.17
C LYS A 86 6.49 3.93 16.69
N ASN A 87 6.53 2.84 17.46
CA ASN A 87 7.31 1.65 17.12
C ASN A 87 6.67 0.90 15.95
N LEU A 88 5.35 0.66 16.01
CA LEU A 88 4.59 0.03 14.93
C LEU A 88 4.75 0.78 13.59
N PHE A 89 4.77 2.12 13.65
CA PHE A 89 4.98 2.97 12.49
C PHE A 89 6.38 2.84 11.88
N GLN A 90 7.43 2.82 12.71
CA GLN A 90 8.79 2.58 12.23
C GLN A 90 8.91 1.20 11.60
N THR A 91 8.35 0.17 12.25
CA THR A 91 8.30 -1.19 11.69
C THR A 91 7.62 -1.20 10.33
N TYR A 92 6.48 -0.51 10.19
CA TYR A 92 5.75 -0.43 8.93
C TYR A 92 6.55 0.19 7.79
N TYR A 93 7.24 1.32 8.02
CA TYR A 93 8.08 1.91 6.97
C TYR A 93 9.23 1.00 6.57
N ILE A 94 9.85 0.33 7.55
CA ILE A 94 10.90 -0.65 7.26
C ILE A 94 10.34 -1.81 6.45
N SER A 95 9.14 -2.31 6.79
CA SER A 95 8.47 -3.37 6.04
C SER A 95 8.15 -2.95 4.60
N ILE A 96 7.58 -1.75 4.38
CA ILE A 96 7.32 -1.25 3.01
C ILE A 96 8.62 -1.06 2.23
N ALA A 97 9.65 -0.50 2.85
CA ALA A 97 10.94 -0.32 2.20
C ALA A 97 11.57 -1.66 1.81
N LEU A 98 11.53 -2.66 2.69
CA LEU A 98 12.00 -4.02 2.41
C LEU A 98 11.22 -4.67 1.27
N VAL A 99 9.88 -4.58 1.28
CA VAL A 99 9.04 -5.10 0.20
C VAL A 99 9.35 -4.40 -1.13
N GLY A 100 9.59 -3.09 -1.11
CA GLY A 100 10.01 -2.33 -2.29
C GLY A 100 11.37 -2.76 -2.81
N ILE A 101 12.36 -2.93 -1.93
CA ILE A 101 13.69 -3.43 -2.29
C ILE A 101 13.59 -4.83 -2.91
N ILE A 102 12.84 -5.74 -2.31
CA ILE A 102 12.61 -7.09 -2.84
C ILE A 102 11.98 -7.01 -4.23
N ALA A 103 10.95 -6.17 -4.43
CA ALA A 103 10.32 -6.01 -5.73
C ALA A 103 11.30 -5.50 -6.81
N ILE A 104 12.18 -4.54 -6.46
CA ILE A 104 13.23 -4.05 -7.36
C ILE A 104 14.24 -5.16 -7.69
N PHE A 105 14.65 -5.95 -6.69
CA PHE A 105 15.57 -7.07 -6.92
C PHE A 105 14.94 -8.16 -7.79
N VAL A 106 13.67 -8.48 -7.59
CA VAL A 106 12.96 -9.46 -8.43
C VAL A 106 12.86 -8.96 -9.87
N LEU A 107 12.52 -7.68 -10.08
CA LEU A 107 12.56 -7.06 -11.41
C LEU A 107 13.94 -7.13 -12.04
N ALA A 108 14.98 -6.75 -11.30
CA ALA A 108 16.35 -6.74 -11.81
C ALA A 108 16.86 -8.15 -12.14
N ALA A 109 16.56 -9.14 -11.30
CA ALA A 109 16.93 -10.54 -11.54
C ALA A 109 16.17 -11.15 -12.71
N TYR A 110 14.95 -10.70 -12.97
CA TYR A 110 14.16 -11.17 -14.12
C TYR A 110 14.64 -10.58 -15.45
N GLN A 111 15.25 -9.39 -15.44
CA GLN A 111 15.78 -8.71 -16.63
C GLN A 111 17.19 -9.20 -17.05
N TRP A 112 17.79 -10.13 -16.31
CA TRP A 112 19.09 -10.74 -16.61
C TRP A 112 18.90 -12.17 -17.11
#